data_AF-A0A834MS92-F1
#
_entry.id   AF-A0A834MS92-F1
#
_cell.length_a   1.000
_cell.length_b   1.000
_cell.length_c   1.000
_cell.angle_alpha   90.00
_cell.angle_beta   90.00
_cell.angle_gamma   90.00
#
_symmetry.space_group_name_H-M   'P 1'
#
loop_
_entity.id
_entity.type
_entity.pdbx_description
1 polymer ?
#
loop_
_entity_poly.entity_id
_entity_poly.type
_entity_poly.pdbx_seq_one_letter_code
_entity_poly.pdbx_strand_id
1 'polypeptide(L)'
;MLLYIPLVIYVPALAFNQVTGINLHMIALLVSIVCIFYTTLGGLKAVVWTDTIQMMVMFGSVITVAVLGTNKVGGVSEVWRRNVETGRIEFFNMDPDPTIRHTFWTVVVGNYLNWLATCSVNQAMVQRCLAMPNLKKSNITIMIMAVGIVTIVSLCCYTGIVIFAAFYECDPVTTKQIRKPDQLLPYFVMEIARSIPGLPGLFVSGVFSAALRFVRCTNAWKSFKGGAMVVTGRRVEGEREEEGFKTSLGHGY
;
A
#
# COMPACT_ATOMS: atom_id res chain seq x y z
N MET A 1 -13.56 1.29 9.20
CA MET A 1 -13.29 1.17 7.74
C MET A 1 -14.13 2.11 6.87
N LEU A 2 -15.44 2.30 7.10
CA LEU A 2 -16.27 3.19 6.27
C LEU A 2 -15.80 4.65 6.21
N LEU A 3 -15.29 5.21 7.31
CA LEU A 3 -14.72 6.57 7.35
C LEU A 3 -13.36 6.70 6.65
N TYR A 4 -12.66 5.59 6.40
CA TYR A 4 -11.33 5.58 5.77
C TYR A 4 -11.43 5.63 4.23
N ILE A 5 -12.51 5.09 3.66
CA ILE A 5 -12.70 4.98 2.21
C ILE A 5 -12.74 6.36 1.51
N PRO A 6 -13.51 7.37 1.99
CA PRO A 6 -13.52 8.69 1.37
C PRO A 6 -12.15 9.37 1.42
N LEU A 7 -11.42 9.19 2.52
CA LEU A 7 -10.08 9.76 2.71
C LEU A 7 -9.08 9.15 1.72
N VAL A 8 -9.15 7.84 1.50
CA VAL A 8 -8.28 7.13 0.54
C VAL A 8 -8.60 7.48 -0.91
N ILE A 9 -9.85 7.83 -1.25
CA ILE A 9 -10.21 8.31 -2.61
C ILE A 9 -9.79 9.78 -2.80
N TYR A 10 -9.83 10.56 -1.72
CA TYR A 10 -9.49 11.98 -1.75
C TYR A 10 -8.01 12.23 -2.05
N VAL A 11 -7.08 11.43 -1.51
CA VAL A 11 -5.64 11.63 -1.72
C VAL A 11 -5.24 11.47 -3.21
N PRO A 12 -5.69 10.43 -3.94
CA PRO A 12 -5.53 10.32 -5.39
C PRO A 12 -6.12 11.47 -6.18
N ALA A 13 -7.37 11.84 -5.86
CA ALA A 13 -8.07 12.92 -6.54
C ALA A 13 -7.36 14.27 -6.35
N LEU A 14 -6.83 14.54 -5.14
CA LEU A 14 -6.14 15.77 -4.82
C LEU A 14 -4.85 15.92 -5.61
N ALA A 15 -3.99 14.91 -5.63
CA ALA A 15 -2.72 15.07 -6.33
C ALA A 15 -2.87 14.91 -7.87
N PHE A 16 -3.92 14.27 -8.37
CA PHE A 16 -4.28 14.37 -9.81
C PHE A 16 -4.84 15.75 -10.18
N ASN A 17 -5.62 16.39 -9.30
CA ASN A 17 -6.07 17.78 -9.44
C ASN A 17 -4.87 18.75 -9.49
N GLN A 18 -3.82 18.52 -8.69
CA GLN A 18 -2.61 19.33 -8.72
C GLN A 18 -1.84 19.25 -10.04
N VAL A 19 -1.86 18.10 -10.72
CA VAL A 19 -1.13 17.90 -11.98
C VAL A 19 -1.95 18.37 -13.19
N THR A 20 -3.27 18.18 -13.17
CA THR A 20 -4.13 18.44 -14.35
C THR A 20 -4.95 19.74 -14.26
N GLY A 21 -5.11 20.32 -13.07
CA GLY A 21 -5.98 21.48 -12.84
C GLY A 21 -7.48 21.19 -12.93
N ILE A 22 -7.89 19.94 -13.16
CA ILE A 22 -9.30 19.54 -13.35
C ILE A 22 -10.00 19.47 -11.99
N ASN A 23 -11.28 19.87 -11.94
CA ASN A 23 -12.08 19.88 -10.71
C ASN A 23 -12.07 18.51 -9.98
N LEU A 24 -11.79 18.52 -8.67
CA LEU A 24 -11.62 17.33 -7.82
C LEU A 24 -12.82 16.37 -7.92
N HIS A 25 -14.04 16.89 -7.99
CA HIS A 25 -15.25 16.08 -8.05
C HIS A 25 -15.36 15.26 -9.34
N MET A 26 -14.91 15.81 -10.47
CA MET A 26 -14.89 15.13 -11.77
C MET A 26 -13.87 13.98 -11.79
N ILE A 27 -12.68 14.23 -11.23
CA ILE A 27 -11.63 13.21 -11.11
C ILE A 27 -12.09 12.07 -10.20
N ALA A 28 -12.69 12.40 -9.05
CA ALA A 28 -13.18 11.40 -8.11
C ALA A 28 -14.25 10.49 -8.73
N LEU A 29 -15.17 11.06 -9.51
CA LEU A 29 -16.18 10.30 -10.26
C LEU A 29 -15.55 9.40 -11.32
N LEU A 30 -14.64 9.93 -12.14
CA LEU A 30 -13.96 9.17 -13.19
C LEU A 30 -13.19 7.96 -12.63
N VAL A 31 -12.38 8.18 -11.58
CA VAL A 31 -11.61 7.13 -10.91
C VAL A 31 -12.52 6.07 -10.30
N SER A 32 -13.64 6.49 -9.69
CA SER A 32 -14.60 5.56 -9.10
C SER A 32 -15.28 4.69 -10.15
N ILE A 33 -15.69 5.26 -11.29
CA ILE A 33 -16.31 4.52 -12.40
C ILE A 33 -15.33 3.49 -12.98
N VAL A 34 -14.10 3.91 -13.30
CA VAL A 34 -13.06 3.01 -13.83
C VAL A 34 -12.74 1.91 -12.83
N CYS A 35 -12.63 2.24 -11.54
CA CYS A 35 -12.37 1.28 -10.48
C CYS A 35 -13.50 0.25 -10.34
N ILE A 36 -14.76 0.68 -10.37
CA ILE A 36 -15.91 -0.22 -10.30
C ILE A 36 -15.91 -1.14 -11.52
N PHE A 37 -15.84 -0.59 -12.72
CA PHE A 37 -15.90 -1.32 -13.98
C PHE A 37 -14.79 -2.39 -14.09
N TYR A 38 -13.55 -2.01 -13.74
CA TYR A 38 -12.43 -2.94 -13.74
C TYR A 38 -12.56 -4.04 -12.67
N THR A 39 -13.12 -3.70 -11.51
CA THR A 39 -13.31 -4.67 -10.40
C THR A 39 -14.44 -5.65 -10.70
N THR A 40 -15.54 -5.21 -11.34
CA THR A 40 -16.65 -6.09 -11.73
C THR A 40 -16.30 -7.01 -12.88
N LEU A 41 -15.54 -6.55 -13.88
CA LEU A 41 -15.14 -7.39 -15.01
C LEU A 41 -14.00 -8.36 -14.68
N GLY A 42 -13.00 -7.92 -13.91
CA GLY A 42 -11.78 -8.69 -13.67
C GLY A 42 -11.82 -9.63 -12.47
N GLY A 43 -12.75 -9.40 -11.53
CA GLY A 43 -12.82 -10.15 -10.27
C GLY A 43 -11.53 -10.09 -9.43
N LEU A 44 -11.39 -10.98 -8.45
CA LEU A 44 -10.23 -11.00 -7.54
C LEU A 44 -8.91 -11.28 -8.28
N LYS A 45 -8.93 -12.08 -9.36
CA LYS A 45 -7.73 -12.44 -10.14
C LYS A 45 -7.09 -11.23 -10.82
N ALA A 46 -7.89 -10.38 -11.47
CA ALA A 46 -7.37 -9.19 -12.13
C ALA A 46 -6.80 -8.18 -11.13
N VAL A 47 -7.49 -8.00 -10.00
CA VAL A 47 -7.00 -7.15 -8.90
C VAL A 47 -5.63 -7.61 -8.42
N VAL A 48 -5.45 -8.91 -8.15
CA VAL A 48 -4.16 -9.47 -7.74
C VAL A 48 -3.07 -9.24 -8.79
N TRP A 49 -3.37 -9.42 -10.08
CA TRP A 49 -2.40 -9.20 -11.16
C TRP A 49 -1.92 -7.74 -11.22
N THR A 50 -2.85 -6.77 -11.15
CA THR A 50 -2.47 -5.36 -11.12
C THR A 50 -1.71 -4.98 -9.85
N ASP A 51 -2.03 -5.62 -8.72
CA ASP A 51 -1.27 -5.43 -7.49
C ASP A 51 0.16 -5.98 -7.65
N THR A 52 0.37 -7.11 -8.32
CA THR A 52 1.72 -7.63 -8.60
C THR A 52 2.53 -6.67 -9.46
N ILE A 53 1.99 -6.18 -10.59
CA ILE A 53 2.70 -5.23 -11.46
C ILE A 53 3.08 -3.96 -10.70
N GLN A 54 2.13 -3.41 -9.95
CA GLN A 54 2.36 -2.18 -9.20
C GLN A 54 3.40 -2.38 -8.08
N MET A 55 3.50 -3.58 -7.47
CA MET A 55 4.59 -3.87 -6.52
C MET A 55 5.95 -3.86 -7.23
N MET A 56 6.05 -4.50 -8.41
CA MET A 56 7.31 -4.51 -9.18
C MET A 56 7.76 -3.09 -9.56
N VAL A 57 6.82 -2.25 -10.01
CA VAL A 57 7.10 -0.84 -10.35
C VAL A 57 7.55 -0.05 -9.12
N MET A 58 6.91 -0.22 -7.96
CA MET A 58 7.33 0.46 -6.73
C MET A 58 8.73 0.03 -6.28
N PHE A 59 9.04 -1.28 -6.29
CA PHE A 59 10.37 -1.78 -5.97
C PHE A 59 11.43 -1.20 -6.91
N GLY A 60 11.20 -1.25 -8.22
CA GLY A 60 12.11 -0.68 -9.21
C GLY A 60 12.32 0.83 -9.01
N SER A 61 11.25 1.57 -8.68
CA SER A 61 11.34 3.01 -8.46
C SER A 61 12.18 3.35 -7.23
N VAL A 62 11.96 2.65 -6.10
CA VAL A 62 12.74 2.88 -4.87
C VAL A 62 14.22 2.53 -5.07
N ILE A 63 14.53 1.41 -5.74
CA ILE A 63 15.91 1.02 -6.05
C ILE A 63 16.57 2.06 -6.95
N THR A 64 15.88 2.53 -8.00
CA THR A 64 16.41 3.53 -8.91
C THR A 64 16.71 4.85 -8.19
N VAL A 65 15.80 5.30 -7.33
CA VAL A 65 15.96 6.49 -6.50
C VAL A 65 17.14 6.34 -5.54
N ALA A 66 17.29 5.18 -4.90
CA ALA A 66 18.42 4.89 -4.02
C ALA A 66 19.76 4.95 -4.78
N VAL A 67 19.87 4.30 -5.94
CA VAL A 67 21.10 4.29 -6.74
C VAL A 67 21.45 5.68 -7.28
N LEU A 68 20.49 6.38 -7.88
CA LEU A 68 20.71 7.73 -8.40
C LEU A 68 21.05 8.72 -7.29
N GLY A 69 20.37 8.61 -6.14
CA GLY A 69 20.65 9.44 -4.98
C GLY A 69 22.06 9.22 -4.45
N THR A 70 22.48 7.96 -4.30
CA THR A 70 23.83 7.61 -3.85
C THR A 70 24.90 8.11 -4.82
N ASN A 71 24.67 8.00 -6.13
CA ASN A 71 25.58 8.55 -7.13
C ASN A 71 25.68 10.08 -7.04
N LYS A 72 24.57 10.79 -6.79
CA LYS A 72 24.57 12.26 -6.63
C LYS A 72 25.37 12.71 -5.41
N VAL A 73 25.37 11.94 -4.33
CA VAL A 73 26.12 12.26 -3.10
C VAL A 73 27.63 11.99 -3.26
N GLY A 74 28.04 11.20 -4.26
CA GLY A 74 29.44 10.80 -4.45
C GLY A 74 29.77 9.39 -3.94
N GLY A 75 28.75 8.55 -3.71
CA GLY A 75 28.89 7.15 -3.34
C GLY A 75 28.43 6.81 -1.92
N VAL A 76 28.36 5.50 -1.63
CA VAL A 76 27.85 4.98 -0.35
C VAL A 76 28.70 5.42 0.84
N SER A 77 30.02 5.52 0.65
CA SER A 77 30.95 5.93 1.71
C SER A 77 30.69 7.37 2.16
N GLU A 78 30.42 8.28 1.22
CA GLU A 78 30.15 9.68 1.52
C GLU A 78 28.76 9.85 2.17
N VAL A 79 27.76 9.08 1.71
CA VAL A 79 26.44 9.00 2.38
C VAL A 79 26.61 8.60 3.85
N TRP A 80 27.42 7.58 4.12
CA TRP A 80 27.65 7.10 5.48
C TRP A 80 28.36 8.15 6.34
N ARG A 81 29.46 8.71 5.82
CA ARG A 81 30.28 9.72 6.52
C ARG A 81 29.44 10.92 6.96
N ARG A 82 28.67 11.51 6.05
CA ARG A 82 27.80 12.67 6.34
C ARG A 82 26.75 12.39 7.42
N ASN A 83 26.16 11.19 7.40
CA ASN A 83 25.14 10.81 8.38
C ASN A 83 25.73 10.55 9.77
N VAL A 84 26.92 9.92 9.84
CA VAL A 84 27.65 9.72 11.10
C VAL A 84 28.08 11.06 11.71
N GLU A 85 28.62 11.97 10.91
CA GLU A 85 29.07 13.29 11.38
C GLU A 85 27.94 14.15 11.97
N THR A 86 26.71 14.00 11.46
CA THR A 86 25.53 14.68 12.02
C THR A 86 24.89 13.98 13.22
N GLY A 87 25.40 12.84 13.66
CA GLY A 87 24.83 12.07 14.78
C GLY A 87 23.42 11.54 14.51
N ARG A 88 22.98 11.46 13.25
CA ARG A 88 21.61 11.04 12.88
C ARG A 88 21.41 9.52 12.93
N ILE A 89 22.49 8.76 12.96
CA ILE A 89 22.45 7.30 13.03
C ILE A 89 22.43 6.89 14.51
N GLU A 90 21.23 6.78 15.06
CA GLU A 90 21.01 6.17 16.37
C GLU A 90 20.41 4.77 16.18
N PHE A 91 21.22 3.73 16.35
CA PHE A 91 20.76 2.35 16.16
C PHE A 91 19.93 1.83 17.33
N PHE A 92 20.26 2.25 18.56
CA PHE A 92 19.69 1.69 19.78
C PHE A 92 19.43 2.79 20.81
N ASN A 93 18.31 3.48 20.66
CA ASN A 93 17.77 4.29 21.74
C ASN A 93 16.89 3.38 22.64
N MET A 94 17.42 2.97 23.79
CA MET A 94 16.76 2.08 24.76
C MET A 94 15.93 2.82 25.81
N ASP A 95 15.65 4.12 25.63
CA ASP A 95 14.81 4.87 26.56
C ASP A 95 13.39 4.28 26.60
N PRO A 96 12.85 3.96 27.80
CA PRO A 96 11.51 3.41 27.95
C PRO A 96 10.42 4.49 27.95
N ASP A 97 10.76 5.75 27.66
CA ASP A 97 9.81 6.87 27.66
C ASP A 97 8.78 6.71 26.52
N PRO A 98 7.48 6.59 26.82
CA PRO A 98 6.43 6.44 25.81
C PRO A 98 6.14 7.71 25.01
N THR A 99 6.68 8.87 25.41
CA THR A 99 6.54 10.15 24.67
C THR A 99 7.50 10.25 23.49
N ILE A 100 8.57 9.46 23.49
CA ILE A 100 9.54 9.41 22.39
C ILE A 100 8.94 8.57 21.24
N ARG A 101 8.88 9.18 20.04
CA ARG A 101 8.18 8.60 18.88
C ARG A 101 8.79 7.29 18.38
N HIS A 102 10.11 7.14 18.49
CA HIS A 102 10.86 6.00 17.98
C HIS A 102 11.92 5.58 18.99
N THR A 103 11.58 4.61 19.83
CA THR A 103 12.46 3.93 20.77
C THR A 103 12.61 2.47 20.35
N PHE A 104 13.63 1.78 20.83
CA PHE A 104 13.79 0.35 20.60
C PHE A 104 12.51 -0.42 20.97
N TRP A 105 11.87 -0.07 22.09
CA TRP A 105 10.64 -0.69 22.57
C TRP A 105 9.45 -0.46 21.65
N THR A 106 9.22 0.79 21.22
CA THR A 106 8.10 1.11 20.33
C THR A 106 8.31 0.54 18.92
N VAL A 107 9.55 0.50 18.44
CA VAL A 107 9.89 -0.06 17.13
C VAL A 107 9.85 -1.59 17.12
N VAL A 108 10.31 -2.28 18.18
CA VAL A 108 10.28 -3.76 18.20
C VAL A 108 8.91 -4.26 18.62
N VAL A 109 8.45 -3.88 19.82
CA VAL A 109 7.20 -4.41 20.40
C VAL A 109 5.99 -3.80 19.70
N GLY A 110 5.99 -2.48 19.50
CA GLY A 110 4.87 -1.79 18.85
C GLY A 110 4.68 -2.22 17.39
N ASN A 111 5.77 -2.31 16.61
CA ASN A 111 5.69 -2.79 15.24
C ASN A 111 5.31 -4.28 15.17
N TYR A 112 5.83 -5.14 16.06
CA TYR A 112 5.43 -6.55 16.12
C TYR A 112 3.92 -6.71 16.34
N LEU A 113 3.36 -6.02 17.33
CA LEU A 113 1.92 -6.05 17.61
C LEU A 113 1.11 -5.44 16.45
N ASN A 114 1.62 -4.38 15.81
CA ASN A 114 0.97 -3.77 14.65
C ASN A 114 0.92 -4.73 13.45
N TRP A 115 2.02 -5.41 13.15
CA TRP A 115 2.06 -6.43 12.09
C TRP A 115 1.20 -7.63 12.42
N LEU A 116 1.18 -8.08 13.67
CA LEU A 116 0.29 -9.15 14.12
C LEU A 116 -1.18 -8.77 13.92
N ALA A 117 -1.59 -7.57 14.34
CA ALA A 117 -2.94 -7.08 14.12
C ALA A 117 -3.27 -6.95 12.62
N THR A 118 -2.32 -6.47 11.82
CA THR A 118 -2.48 -6.34 10.37
C THR A 118 -2.55 -7.68 9.65
N CYS A 119 -1.90 -8.73 10.15
CA CYS A 119 -1.99 -10.06 9.55
C CYS A 119 -3.24 -10.82 10.02
N SER A 120 -3.61 -10.69 11.29
CA SER A 120 -4.68 -11.49 11.92
C SER A 120 -6.07 -10.86 11.81
N VAL A 121 -6.17 -9.52 11.92
CA VAL A 121 -7.46 -8.81 11.99
C VAL A 121 -7.80 -8.12 10.67
N ASN A 122 -6.79 -7.78 9.85
CA ASN A 122 -7.05 -7.10 8.59
C ASN A 122 -7.79 -8.02 7.62
N GLN A 123 -8.98 -7.54 7.24
CA GLN A 123 -9.90 -8.25 6.38
C GLN A 123 -9.26 -8.67 5.04
N ALA A 124 -8.41 -7.84 4.46
CA ALA A 124 -7.75 -8.12 3.19
C ALA A 124 -6.71 -9.25 3.28
N MET A 125 -6.06 -9.42 4.44
CA MET A 125 -5.07 -10.49 4.64
C MET A 125 -5.74 -11.82 4.94
N VAL A 126 -6.75 -11.82 5.81
CA VAL A 126 -7.53 -13.03 6.11
C VAL A 126 -8.15 -13.62 4.84
N GLN A 127 -8.70 -12.78 3.96
CA GLN A 127 -9.26 -13.24 2.68
C GLN A 127 -8.24 -13.92 1.77
N ARG A 128 -7.02 -13.36 1.67
CA ARG A 128 -5.95 -13.94 0.84
C ARG A 128 -5.50 -15.28 1.38
N CYS A 129 -5.42 -15.43 2.71
CA CYS A 129 -5.09 -16.68 3.36
C CYS A 129 -6.19 -17.74 3.14
N LEU A 130 -7.47 -17.38 3.28
CA LEU A 130 -8.60 -18.29 3.07
C LEU A 130 -8.79 -18.70 1.60
N ALA A 131 -8.33 -17.89 0.64
CA ALA A 131 -8.36 -18.23 -0.78
C ALA A 131 -7.29 -19.27 -1.18
N MET A 132 -6.37 -19.63 -0.28
CA MET A 132 -5.33 -20.63 -0.55
C MET A 132 -5.85 -22.04 -0.31
N PRO A 133 -5.47 -23.02 -1.16
CA PRO A 133 -5.97 -24.39 -1.04
C PRO A 133 -5.44 -25.14 0.18
N ASN A 134 -4.27 -24.75 0.73
CA ASN A 134 -3.59 -25.46 1.81
C ASN A 134 -2.97 -24.48 2.83
N LEU A 135 -3.00 -24.86 4.12
CA LEU A 135 -2.37 -24.10 5.22
C LEU A 135 -0.85 -23.91 5.01
N LYS A 136 -0.13 -24.95 4.54
CA LYS A 136 1.31 -24.84 4.24
C LYS A 136 1.61 -23.74 3.21
N LYS A 137 0.78 -23.62 2.17
CA LYS A 137 0.94 -22.59 1.13
C LYS A 137 0.62 -21.19 1.67
N SER A 138 -0.38 -21.08 2.54
CA SER A 138 -0.70 -19.83 3.24
C SER A 138 0.50 -19.36 4.09
N ASN A 139 1.12 -20.25 4.88
CA ASN A 139 2.26 -19.89 5.71
C ASN A 139 3.48 -19.44 4.89
N ILE A 140 3.79 -20.15 3.80
CA ILE A 140 4.87 -19.74 2.87
C ILE A 140 4.58 -18.36 2.28
N THR A 141 3.32 -18.10 1.88
CA THR A 141 2.91 -16.80 1.33
C THR A 141 3.12 -15.67 2.35
N ILE A 142 2.76 -15.90 3.62
CA ILE A 142 2.99 -14.94 4.70
C ILE A 142 4.48 -14.71 4.92
N MET A 143 5.32 -15.75 4.88
CA MET A 143 6.78 -15.58 5.01
C MET A 143 7.39 -14.77 3.86
N ILE A 144 6.99 -15.05 2.61
CA ILE A 144 7.42 -14.27 1.44
C ILE A 144 7.00 -12.80 1.59
N MET A 145 5.77 -12.55 2.06
CA MET A 145 5.30 -11.20 2.35
C MET A 145 6.16 -10.52 3.42
N ALA A 146 6.48 -11.22 4.51
CA ALA A 146 7.31 -10.69 5.59
C ALA A 146 8.70 -10.27 5.08
N VAL A 147 9.36 -11.15 4.32
CA VAL A 147 10.66 -10.85 3.72
C VAL A 147 10.56 -9.65 2.78
N GLY A 148 9.57 -9.62 1.89
CA GLY A 148 9.37 -8.50 0.96
C GLY A 148 9.14 -7.16 1.67
N ILE A 149 8.38 -7.16 2.78
CA ILE A 149 8.15 -5.97 3.60
C ILE A 149 9.42 -5.50 4.29
N VAL A 150 10.19 -6.42 4.87
CA VAL A 150 11.48 -6.08 5.47
C VAL A 150 12.40 -5.46 4.42
N THR A 151 12.53 -6.08 3.24
CA THR A 151 13.36 -5.56 2.15
C THR A 151 12.94 -4.16 1.70
N ILE A 152 11.64 -3.91 1.45
CA ILE A 152 11.19 -2.59 0.98
C ILE A 152 11.36 -1.53 2.06
N VAL A 153 11.10 -1.86 3.33
CA VAL A 153 11.29 -0.92 4.45
C VAL A 153 12.76 -0.57 4.60
N SER A 154 13.67 -1.56 4.54
CA SER A 154 15.12 -1.30 4.57
C SER A 154 15.57 -0.39 3.43
N LEU A 155 15.07 -0.61 2.20
CA LEU A 155 15.37 0.25 1.05
C LEU A 155 14.82 1.67 1.24
N CYS A 156 13.63 1.83 1.80
CA CYS A 156 13.05 3.13 2.12
C CYS A 156 13.87 3.86 3.20
N CYS A 157 14.29 3.17 4.25
CA CYS A 157 15.17 3.74 5.28
C CYS A 157 16.50 4.21 4.68
N TYR A 158 17.13 3.36 3.86
CA TYR A 158 18.35 3.73 3.13
C TYR A 158 18.15 4.96 2.25
N THR A 159 17.04 5.02 1.51
CA THR A 159 16.69 6.18 0.69
C THR A 159 16.54 7.44 1.53
N GLY A 160 15.99 7.36 2.74
CA GLY A 160 15.91 8.48 3.68
C GLY A 160 17.28 9.01 4.11
N ILE A 161 18.22 8.10 4.40
CA ILE A 161 19.62 8.43 4.74
C ILE A 161 20.33 9.11 3.55
N VAL A 162 20.09 8.63 2.34
CA VAL A 162 20.63 9.21 1.09
C VAL A 162 20.07 10.61 0.84
N ILE A 163 18.76 10.80 1.01
CA ILE A 163 18.12 12.12 0.88
C ILE A 163 18.73 13.12 1.85
N PHE A 164 18.91 12.71 3.10
CA PHE A 164 19.54 13.54 4.11
C PHE A 164 20.98 13.91 3.70
N ALA A 165 21.79 12.94 3.28
CA ALA A 165 23.16 13.20 2.82
C ALA A 165 23.22 14.13 1.60
N ALA A 166 22.23 14.05 0.71
CA ALA A 166 22.12 14.89 -0.48
C ALA A 166 21.74 16.34 -0.15
N PHE A 167 20.97 16.57 0.92
CA PHE A 167 20.56 17.91 1.38
C PHE A 167 21.33 18.39 2.62
N TYR A 168 22.48 17.78 2.91
CA TYR A 168 23.32 18.09 4.07
C TYR A 168 23.70 19.58 4.16
N GLU A 169 24.05 20.21 3.03
CA GLU A 169 24.50 21.61 2.99
C GLU A 169 23.35 22.61 2.75
N CYS A 170 22.26 22.17 2.12
CA CYS A 170 21.13 23.02 1.74
C CYS A 170 19.83 22.27 1.96
N ASP A 171 19.25 22.42 3.15
CA ASP A 171 17.98 21.81 3.50
C ASP A 171 16.80 22.49 2.77
N PRO A 172 16.07 21.79 1.90
CA PRO A 172 14.91 22.32 1.17
C PRO A 172 13.73 22.69 2.10
N VAL A 173 13.70 22.16 3.33
CA VAL A 173 12.70 22.53 4.34
C VAL A 173 13.01 23.92 4.92
N THR A 174 14.28 24.18 5.23
CA THR A 174 14.73 25.47 5.79
C THR A 174 14.70 26.60 4.75
N THR A 175 14.98 26.27 3.47
CA THR A 175 14.90 27.23 2.35
C THR A 175 13.48 27.50 1.84
N LYS A 176 12.43 27.00 2.54
CA LYS A 176 10.99 27.16 2.22
C LYS A 176 10.55 26.61 0.86
N GLN A 177 11.37 25.78 0.20
CA GLN A 177 10.96 25.10 -1.03
C GLN A 177 9.93 24.00 -0.74
N ILE A 178 9.86 23.52 0.50
CA ILE A 178 8.91 22.51 0.95
C ILE A 178 8.22 22.95 2.25
N ARG A 179 6.88 22.81 2.32
CA ARG A 179 6.08 23.19 3.52
C ARG A 179 5.99 22.09 4.58
N LYS A 180 6.19 20.83 4.22
CA LYS A 180 6.05 19.67 5.11
C LYS A 180 7.13 18.61 4.87
N PRO A 181 7.65 17.94 5.91
CA PRO A 181 8.68 16.91 5.77
C PRO A 181 8.24 15.72 4.89
N ASP A 182 6.95 15.40 4.85
CA ASP A 182 6.41 14.28 4.02
C ASP A 182 6.59 14.49 2.51
N GLN A 183 6.80 15.74 2.07
CA GLN A 183 6.99 16.10 0.66
C GLN A 183 8.46 16.02 0.22
N LEU A 184 9.38 15.74 1.15
CA LEU A 184 10.81 15.69 0.89
C LEU A 184 11.18 14.60 -0.11
N LEU A 185 10.61 13.40 0.04
CA LEU A 185 10.87 12.28 -0.86
C LEU A 185 10.36 12.55 -2.29
N PRO A 186 9.10 12.98 -2.51
CA PRO A 186 8.65 13.42 -3.83
C PRO A 186 9.52 14.53 -4.43
N TYR A 187 9.92 15.52 -3.64
CA TYR A 187 10.77 16.62 -4.09
C TYR A 187 12.15 16.11 -4.54
N PHE A 188 12.76 15.25 -3.74
CA PHE A 188 14.02 14.60 -4.08
C PHE A 188 13.89 13.83 -5.39
N VAL A 189 12.87 12.97 -5.52
CA VAL A 189 12.61 12.20 -6.75
C VAL A 189 12.50 13.11 -7.97
N MET A 190 11.78 14.23 -7.87
CA MET A 190 11.68 15.20 -8.97
C MET A 190 13.03 15.82 -9.34
N GLU A 191 13.91 16.05 -8.37
CA GLU A 191 15.23 16.65 -8.57
C GLU A 191 16.23 15.66 -9.20
N ILE A 192 16.35 14.43 -8.67
CA ILE A 192 17.25 13.39 -9.24
C ILE A 192 16.74 12.86 -10.57
N ALA A 193 15.43 12.79 -10.77
CA ALA A 193 14.85 12.25 -12.00
C ALA A 193 14.69 13.30 -13.12
N ARG A 194 15.24 14.51 -12.98
CA ARG A 194 15.40 15.42 -14.13
C ARG A 194 16.22 14.78 -15.26
N SER A 195 17.11 13.85 -14.95
CA SER A 195 17.94 13.14 -15.93
C SER A 195 17.19 12.04 -16.69
N ILE A 196 16.08 11.52 -16.15
CA ILE A 196 15.29 10.43 -16.77
C ILE A 196 13.83 10.87 -16.86
N PRO A 197 13.40 11.44 -18.02
CA PRO A 197 12.01 11.84 -18.19
C PRO A 197 11.08 10.62 -18.06
N GLY A 198 10.06 10.72 -17.19
CA GLY A 198 9.08 9.67 -16.93
C GLY A 198 9.25 8.91 -15.61
N LEU A 199 10.46 8.86 -15.03
CA LEU A 199 10.70 8.23 -13.73
C LEU A 199 9.93 8.90 -12.56
N PRO A 200 9.80 10.24 -12.46
CA PRO A 200 9.00 10.84 -11.39
C PRO A 200 7.51 10.52 -11.56
N GLY A 201 7.01 10.52 -12.80
CA GLY A 201 5.63 10.14 -13.11
C GLY A 201 5.34 8.69 -12.73
N LEU A 202 6.28 7.79 -13.01
CA LEU A 202 6.19 6.38 -12.63
C LEU A 202 6.15 6.22 -11.10
N PHE A 203 7.04 6.88 -10.37
CA PHE A 203 7.07 6.84 -8.91
C PHE A 203 5.77 7.38 -8.29
N VAL A 204 5.32 8.55 -8.74
CA VAL A 204 4.09 9.19 -8.28
C VAL A 204 2.87 8.32 -8.58
N SER A 205 2.78 7.74 -9.78
CA SER A 205 1.73 6.76 -10.14
C SER A 205 1.80 5.51 -9.26
N GLY A 206 3.02 5.08 -8.88
CA GLY A 206 3.31 4.04 -7.89
C GLY A 206 2.67 4.30 -6.52
N VAL A 207 2.82 5.51 -6.00
CA VAL A 207 2.22 5.90 -4.72
C VAL A 207 0.70 5.97 -4.83
N PHE A 208 0.19 6.51 -5.94
CA PHE A 208 -1.25 6.60 -6.17
C PHE A 208 -1.94 5.25 -6.29
N SER A 209 -1.47 4.33 -7.14
CA SER A 209 -2.17 3.06 -7.29
C SER A 209 -2.05 2.19 -6.05
N ALA A 210 -1.04 2.39 -5.20
CA ALA A 210 -0.96 1.76 -3.87
C ALA A 210 -2.09 2.22 -2.95
N ALA A 211 -2.40 3.52 -2.91
CA ALA A 211 -3.56 4.05 -2.19
C ALA A 211 -4.88 3.47 -2.73
N LEU A 212 -5.02 3.37 -4.07
CA LEU A 212 -6.22 2.83 -4.71
C LEU A 212 -6.47 1.34 -4.43
N ARG A 213 -5.46 0.56 -4.01
CA ARG A 213 -5.65 -0.87 -3.67
C ARG A 213 -6.61 -1.08 -2.50
N PHE A 214 -6.59 -0.17 -1.51
CA PHE A 214 -7.45 -0.27 -0.34
C PHE A 214 -8.93 -0.13 -0.71
N VAL A 215 -9.25 0.77 -1.65
CA VAL A 215 -10.62 0.97 -2.16
C VAL A 215 -11.09 -0.26 -2.92
N ARG A 216 -10.25 -0.77 -3.83
CA ARG A 216 -10.53 -1.98 -4.63
C ARG A 216 -10.83 -3.20 -3.76
N CYS A 217 -10.05 -3.40 -2.69
CA CYS A 217 -10.23 -4.54 -1.78
C CYS A 217 -11.58 -4.50 -1.04
N THR A 218 -12.06 -3.31 -0.66
CA THR A 218 -13.38 -3.17 -0.01
C THR A 218 -14.55 -3.41 -0.96
N ASN A 219 -14.43 -2.97 -2.22
CA ASN A 219 -15.49 -3.15 -3.21
C ASN A 219 -15.56 -4.61 -3.71
N ALA A 220 -14.41 -5.27 -3.88
CA ALA A 220 -14.34 -6.70 -4.20
C ALA A 220 -15.06 -7.55 -3.13
N TRP A 221 -14.93 -7.22 -1.85
CA TRP A 221 -15.65 -7.93 -0.79
C TRP A 221 -17.16 -7.66 -0.79
N LYS A 222 -17.61 -6.43 -1.07
CA LYS A 222 -19.06 -6.16 -1.23
C LYS A 222 -19.63 -6.98 -2.38
N SER A 223 -18.90 -7.08 -3.49
CA SER A 223 -19.27 -7.91 -4.63
C SER A 223 -19.24 -9.40 -4.29
N PHE A 224 -18.24 -9.88 -3.53
CA PHE A 224 -18.17 -11.26 -3.05
C PHE A 224 -19.28 -11.60 -2.06
N LYS A 225 -19.58 -10.74 -1.08
CA LYS A 225 -20.73 -10.91 -0.16
C LYS A 225 -22.05 -10.88 -0.93
N GLY A 226 -22.20 -9.97 -1.90
CA GLY A 226 -23.39 -9.94 -2.75
C GLY A 226 -23.55 -11.22 -3.56
N GLY A 227 -22.47 -11.71 -4.19
CA GLY A 227 -22.47 -12.96 -4.94
C GLY A 227 -22.70 -14.20 -4.07
N ALA A 228 -22.02 -14.29 -2.93
CA ALA A 228 -22.19 -15.40 -1.97
C ALA A 228 -23.60 -15.40 -1.35
N MET A 229 -24.16 -14.23 -1.04
CA MET A 229 -25.51 -14.12 -0.49
C MET A 229 -26.59 -14.45 -1.53
N VAL A 230 -26.37 -14.12 -2.81
CA VAL A 230 -27.25 -14.53 -3.94
C VAL A 230 -27.13 -16.03 -4.25
N VAL A 231 -25.94 -16.61 -4.13
CA VAL A 231 -25.74 -18.06 -4.32
C VAL A 231 -26.31 -18.85 -3.15
N THR A 232 -26.14 -18.40 -1.91
CA THR A 232 -26.78 -18.98 -0.73
C THR A 232 -28.29 -18.80 -0.78
N GLY A 233 -28.81 -17.65 -1.23
CA GLY A 233 -30.24 -17.42 -1.44
C GLY A 233 -30.85 -18.41 -2.44
N ARG A 234 -30.20 -18.61 -3.60
CA ARG A 234 -30.63 -19.60 -4.60
C ARG A 234 -30.53 -21.06 -4.11
N ARG A 235 -29.58 -21.37 -3.23
CA ARG A 235 -29.44 -22.72 -2.64
C ARG A 235 -30.56 -23.00 -1.63
N VAL A 236 -30.91 -22.01 -0.82
CA VAL A 236 -31.99 -22.10 0.17
C VAL A 236 -33.37 -22.11 -0.51
N GLU A 237 -33.57 -21.38 -1.60
CA GLU A 237 -34.79 -21.48 -2.42
C GLU A 237 -34.93 -22.86 -3.07
N GLY A 238 -33.86 -23.42 -3.63
CA GLY A 238 -33.87 -24.78 -4.20
C GLY A 238 -34.16 -25.88 -3.18
N GLU A 239 -33.62 -25.79 -1.97
CA GLU A 239 -33.92 -26.75 -0.88
C GLU A 239 -35.38 -26.62 -0.39
N ARG A 240 -35.95 -25.40 -0.37
CA ARG A 240 -37.34 -25.16 0.02
C ARG A 240 -38.34 -25.64 -1.05
N GLU A 241 -37.99 -25.58 -2.34
CA GLU A 241 -38.80 -26.17 -3.42
C GLU A 241 -38.77 -27.71 -3.40
N GLU A 242 -37.61 -28.33 -3.09
CA GLU A 242 -37.51 -29.78 -2.91
C GLU A 242 -38.31 -30.31 -1.70
N GLU A 243 -38.30 -29.58 -0.57
CA GLU A 243 -39.13 -29.92 0.60
C GLU A 243 -40.63 -29.73 0.33
N GLY A 244 -41.00 -28.66 -0.39
CA GLY A 244 -42.38 -28.45 -0.84
C GLY A 244 -42.90 -29.57 -1.76
N PHE A 245 -42.05 -30.06 -2.68
CA PHE A 245 -42.38 -31.15 -3.59
C PHE A 245 -42.52 -32.50 -2.86
N LYS A 246 -41.65 -32.80 -1.89
CA LYS A 246 -41.76 -34.01 -1.04
C LYS A 246 -43.01 -34.00 -0.16
N THR A 247 -43.42 -32.84 0.32
CA THR A 247 -44.63 -32.70 1.16
C THR A 247 -45.92 -32.85 0.35
N SER A 248 -45.91 -32.47 -0.93
CA SER A 248 -47.05 -32.61 -1.84
C SER A 248 -47.23 -34.06 -2.35
N LEU A 249 -46.14 -34.82 -2.50
CA LEU A 249 -46.19 -36.25 -2.88
C LEU A 249 -46.58 -37.20 -1.72
N GLY A 250 -46.50 -36.74 -0.46
CA GLY A 250 -46.83 -37.53 0.73
C GLY A 250 -48.32 -37.58 1.13
N HIS A 251 -49.21 -36.85 0.43
CA HIS A 251 -50.64 -36.78 0.73
C HIS A 251 -51.53 -37.46 -0.34
N GLY A 252 -50.94 -38.29 -1.20
CA GLY A 252 -51.62 -38.94 -2.33
C GLY A 252 -51.87 -40.44 -2.17
N TYR A 253 -52.10 -40.94 -0.95
CA TYR A 253 -52.59 -42.30 -0.69
C TYR A 253 -53.58 -42.31 0.49
#